data_AF-A0A0F8X1V8-F1
#
_entry.id   AF-A0A0F8X1V8-F1
#
_cell.length_a   1.000
_cell.length_b   1.000
_cell.length_c   1.000
_cell.angle_alpha   90.00
_cell.angle_beta   90.00
_cell.angle_gamma   90.00
#
_symmetry.space_group_name_H-M   'P 1'
#
loop_
_entity.id
_entity.type
_entity.pdbx_description
1 polymer ?
#
loop_
_entity_poly.entity_id
_entity_poly.type
_entity_poly.pdbx_seq_one_letter_code
_entity_poly.pdbx_strand_id
1 'polypeptide(L)'
;SSAIMVRSGQIITKLMSQGVMAAANQVIDTEVAEMIALEFGTELTVELQKSVQEQIEEEFTAMERKSLEKRPPIITMLGHVDHGKTSLLDKIRSTSVAEGEAGGITQHIGSYLVEWKGKKVTFLDTPGHEAFTSMRARGANMTDVVVLVVAADDGLMPQTIEAIHHAKAANVEMIIALNKIDLPGTDINRIYGQLAEHELTPSEWGGNTEIVKTSAITGEGIEDLIEHLDYIADLKEYKADTKVPANGWVIESKMTTTQGAVATLLVKEGQLNKGDVIMAGSGYGRVRTMRNSIGRTIKKASSSMAVEVVGLNEAPQAGDKFFCLKDINRAKTAAEDNKARQREKTLAKRSHITLENLFSQIEAG
;
A
#
# COMPACT_ATOMS: atom_id res chain seq x y z
N SER A 1 -35.55 1.48 -10.51
CA SER A 1 -36.95 1.92 -10.55
C SER A 1 -37.12 3.10 -11.50
N SER A 2 -36.59 4.29 -11.19
CA SER A 2 -36.67 5.47 -12.07
C SER A 2 -35.95 5.29 -13.42
N ALA A 3 -34.75 4.69 -13.43
CA ALA A 3 -33.95 4.50 -14.64
C ALA A 3 -34.56 3.50 -15.65
N ILE A 4 -35.24 2.46 -15.16
CA ILE A 4 -35.82 1.38 -15.97
C ILE A 4 -37.34 1.60 -16.18
N MET A 5 -37.91 2.65 -15.59
CA MET A 5 -39.34 3.00 -15.65
C MET A 5 -40.29 1.89 -15.15
N VAL A 6 -39.81 1.03 -14.23
CA VAL A 6 -40.53 -0.10 -13.64
C VAL A 6 -40.78 0.16 -12.15
N ARG A 7 -41.96 -0.23 -11.64
CA ARG A 7 -42.31 -0.06 -10.21
C ARG A 7 -41.35 -0.85 -9.32
N SER A 8 -40.91 -0.25 -8.23
CA SER A 8 -39.98 -0.86 -7.25
C SER A 8 -40.47 -2.22 -6.74
N GLY A 9 -41.78 -2.42 -6.59
CA GLY A 9 -42.36 -3.72 -6.19
C GLY A 9 -42.06 -4.85 -7.19
N GLN A 10 -42.10 -4.59 -8.50
CA GLN A 10 -41.83 -5.61 -9.52
C GLN A 10 -40.34 -5.99 -9.56
N ILE A 11 -39.46 -5.01 -9.34
CA ILE A 11 -38.02 -5.22 -9.23
C ILE A 11 -37.70 -6.10 -8.01
N ILE A 12 -38.34 -5.82 -6.87
CA ILE A 12 -38.17 -6.59 -5.63
C ILE A 12 -38.68 -8.04 -5.77
N THR A 13 -39.84 -8.24 -6.39
CA THR A 13 -40.35 -9.60 -6.67
C THR A 13 -39.40 -10.39 -7.56
N LYS A 14 -38.77 -9.73 -8.54
CA LYS A 14 -37.83 -10.38 -9.45
C LYS A 14 -36.50 -10.68 -8.79
N LEU A 15 -35.96 -9.76 -7.98
CA LEU A 15 -34.81 -9.98 -7.09
C LEU A 15 -35.02 -11.22 -6.22
N MET A 16 -36.19 -11.34 -5.58
CA MET A 16 -36.54 -12.52 -4.77
C MET A 16 -36.58 -13.81 -5.60
N SER A 17 -37.09 -13.76 -6.84
CA SER A 17 -37.12 -14.94 -7.72
C SER A 17 -35.73 -15.45 -8.12
N GLN A 18 -34.71 -14.61 -8.05
CA GLN A 18 -33.30 -14.96 -8.29
C GLN A 18 -32.52 -15.22 -6.99
N GLY A 19 -33.20 -15.31 -5.84
CA GLY A 19 -32.57 -15.58 -4.55
C GLY A 19 -31.93 -14.37 -3.88
N VAL A 20 -32.04 -13.17 -4.45
CA VAL A 20 -31.50 -11.93 -3.87
C VAL A 20 -32.61 -11.24 -3.07
N MET A 21 -32.53 -11.30 -1.74
CA MET A 21 -33.44 -10.53 -0.89
C MET A 21 -32.93 -9.10 -0.70
N ALA A 22 -33.65 -8.13 -1.24
CA ALA A 22 -33.34 -6.71 -1.10
C ALA A 22 -34.57 -5.90 -0.66
N ALA A 23 -34.37 -5.00 0.30
CA ALA A 23 -35.40 -4.03 0.68
C ALA A 23 -35.50 -2.90 -0.36
N ALA A 24 -36.64 -2.22 -0.45
CA ALA A 24 -36.89 -1.18 -1.45
C ALA A 24 -35.88 -0.01 -1.46
N ASN A 25 -35.23 0.25 -0.32
CA ASN A 25 -34.24 1.31 -0.14
C ASN A 25 -32.80 0.78 0.00
N GLN A 26 -32.57 -0.50 -0.28
CA GLN A 26 -31.26 -1.13 -0.20
C GLN A 26 -30.49 -0.89 -1.49
N VAL A 27 -29.22 -0.50 -1.37
CA VAL A 27 -28.29 -0.40 -2.50
C VAL A 27 -27.98 -1.83 -2.97
N ILE A 28 -28.23 -2.10 -4.25
CA ILE A 28 -27.91 -3.37 -4.92
C ILE A 28 -26.61 -3.22 -5.70
N ASP A 29 -25.92 -4.34 -5.92
CA ASP A 29 -24.70 -4.39 -6.72
C ASP A 29 -24.99 -4.00 -8.18
N THR A 30 -24.02 -3.38 -8.83
CA THR A 30 -24.09 -2.99 -10.25
C THR A 30 -24.35 -4.19 -11.15
N GLU A 31 -23.72 -5.33 -10.90
CA GLU A 31 -23.89 -6.53 -11.72
C GLU A 31 -25.34 -7.07 -11.62
N VAL A 32 -25.91 -7.06 -10.41
CA VAL A 32 -27.29 -7.48 -10.16
C VAL A 32 -28.28 -6.49 -10.79
N ALA A 33 -27.96 -5.19 -10.74
CA ALA A 33 -28.79 -4.15 -11.35
C ALA A 33 -28.81 -4.25 -12.88
N GLU A 34 -27.67 -4.50 -13.51
CA GLU A 34 -27.55 -4.70 -14.96
C GLU A 34 -28.30 -5.95 -15.42
N MET A 35 -28.14 -7.06 -14.70
CA MET A 35 -28.84 -8.32 -14.99
C MET A 35 -30.37 -8.15 -14.97
N ILE A 36 -30.90 -7.46 -13.97
CA ILE A 36 -32.34 -7.21 -13.86
C ILE A 36 -32.82 -6.26 -14.95
N ALA A 37 -32.03 -5.24 -15.28
CA ALA A 37 -32.40 -4.34 -16.37
C ALA A 37 -32.50 -5.06 -17.71
N LEU A 38 -31.57 -5.97 -18.00
CA LEU A 38 -31.59 -6.83 -19.19
C LEU A 38 -32.86 -7.69 -19.23
N GLU A 39 -33.30 -8.25 -18.10
CA GLU A 39 -34.55 -9.02 -18.03
C GLU A 39 -35.80 -8.15 -18.31
N PHE A 40 -35.76 -6.87 -17.98
CA PHE A 40 -36.80 -5.90 -18.36
C PHE A 40 -36.59 -5.31 -19.76
N GLY A 41 -35.65 -5.85 -20.54
CA GLY A 41 -35.38 -5.45 -21.92
C GLY A 41 -34.72 -4.07 -22.05
N THR A 42 -34.06 -3.60 -21.00
CA THR A 42 -33.37 -2.31 -20.96
C THR A 42 -31.88 -2.52 -20.73
N GLU A 43 -31.05 -1.96 -21.60
CA GLU A 43 -29.61 -1.94 -21.40
C GLU A 43 -29.28 -0.83 -20.38
N LEU A 44 -29.00 -1.23 -19.14
CA LEU A 44 -28.64 -0.31 -18.07
C LEU A 44 -27.12 -0.13 -18.10
N THR A 45 -26.65 0.94 -18.70
CA THR A 45 -25.27 1.40 -18.49
C THR A 45 -25.22 2.21 -17.20
N VAL A 46 -24.70 1.61 -16.12
CA VAL A 46 -24.50 2.35 -14.88
C VAL A 46 -23.24 3.20 -15.02
N GLU A 47 -23.42 4.48 -15.35
CA GLU A 47 -22.34 5.45 -15.14
C GLU A 47 -22.12 5.60 -13.64
N LEU A 48 -21.11 4.88 -13.11
CA LEU A 48 -20.62 5.11 -11.77
C LEU A 48 -20.21 6.58 -11.67
N GLN A 49 -20.96 7.37 -10.90
CA GLN A 49 -20.56 8.75 -10.63
C GLN A 49 -19.18 8.72 -9.98
N LYS A 50 -18.19 9.21 -10.73
CA LYS A 50 -16.80 9.28 -10.27
C LYS A 50 -16.78 9.99 -8.92
N SER A 51 -16.11 9.39 -7.93
CA SER A 51 -15.93 10.08 -6.64
C SER A 51 -15.23 11.41 -6.85
N VAL A 52 -15.44 12.34 -5.92
CA VAL A 52 -14.68 13.59 -5.91
C VAL A 52 -13.18 13.28 -5.79
N GLN A 53 -12.81 12.20 -5.09
CA GLN A 53 -11.43 11.72 -5.03
C GLN A 53 -10.90 11.24 -6.40
N GLU A 54 -11.67 10.47 -7.16
CA GLU A 54 -11.26 9.99 -8.49
C GLU A 54 -11.03 11.16 -9.46
N GLN A 55 -11.88 12.19 -9.40
CA GLN A 55 -11.69 13.40 -10.19
C GLN A 55 -10.40 14.13 -9.82
N ILE A 56 -10.09 14.21 -8.51
CA ILE A 56 -8.81 14.77 -8.04
C ILE A 56 -7.65 13.91 -8.54
N GLU A 57 -7.77 12.58 -8.48
CA GLU A 57 -6.72 11.67 -8.93
C GLU A 57 -6.43 11.80 -10.44
N GLU A 58 -7.47 11.95 -11.26
CA GLU A 58 -7.35 12.21 -12.69
C GLU A 58 -6.66 13.55 -12.97
N GLU A 59 -7.02 14.60 -12.24
CA GLU A 59 -6.34 15.90 -12.33
C GLU A 59 -4.85 15.79 -12.00
N PHE A 60 -4.50 15.03 -10.96
CA PHE A 60 -3.10 14.79 -10.60
C PHE A 60 -2.35 13.97 -11.64
N THR A 61 -3.00 12.99 -12.24
CA THR A 61 -2.40 12.14 -13.27
C THR A 61 -2.17 12.91 -14.58
N ALA A 62 -3.12 13.79 -14.93
CA ALA A 62 -3.08 14.64 -16.11
C ALA A 62 -2.20 15.90 -15.97
N MET A 63 -1.66 16.18 -14.77
CA MET A 63 -0.75 17.31 -14.59
C MET A 63 0.52 17.14 -15.43
N GLU A 64 0.88 18.21 -16.15
CA GLU A 64 2.15 18.27 -16.88
C GLU A 64 3.33 18.25 -15.91
N ARG A 65 4.23 17.29 -16.13
CA ARG A 65 5.50 17.16 -15.42
C ARG A 65 6.55 17.94 -16.20
N LYS A 66 7.03 19.04 -15.62
CA LYS A 66 7.97 19.96 -16.28
C LYS A 66 9.41 19.73 -15.83
N SER A 67 9.60 19.12 -14.66
CA SER A 67 10.90 18.98 -14.01
C SER A 67 11.05 17.57 -13.44
N LEU A 68 11.17 16.57 -14.33
CA LEU A 68 11.38 15.18 -13.92
C LEU A 68 12.80 14.98 -13.39
N GLU A 69 12.91 14.71 -12.09
CA GLU A 69 14.17 14.37 -11.42
C GLU A 69 14.15 12.90 -11.01
N LYS A 70 15.32 12.24 -11.00
CA LYS A 70 15.46 10.87 -10.47
C LYS A 70 15.01 10.86 -9.02
N ARG A 71 14.04 10.01 -8.68
CA ARG A 71 13.59 9.83 -7.30
C ARG A 71 14.15 8.54 -6.70
N PRO A 72 14.41 8.50 -5.38
CA PRO A 72 14.74 7.26 -4.70
C PRO A 72 13.62 6.22 -4.90
N PRO A 73 13.93 4.95 -5.21
CA PRO A 73 12.95 3.89 -5.21
C PRO A 73 12.41 3.67 -3.79
N ILE A 74 11.12 3.39 -3.68
CA ILE A 74 10.46 3.02 -2.42
C ILE A 74 10.38 1.49 -2.37
N ILE A 75 10.86 0.91 -1.28
CA ILE A 75 11.17 -0.52 -1.22
C ILE A 75 10.57 -1.13 0.03
N THR A 76 9.79 -2.19 -0.13
CA THR A 76 9.29 -2.96 1.02
C THR A 76 10.04 -4.27 1.14
N MET A 77 10.44 -4.62 2.37
CA MET A 77 10.94 -5.94 2.68
C MET A 77 9.82 -6.87 3.12
N LEU A 78 9.60 -7.94 2.37
CA LEU A 78 8.64 -9.01 2.69
C LEU A 78 9.38 -10.32 2.93
N GLY A 79 8.71 -11.31 3.52
CA GLY A 79 9.28 -12.63 3.80
C GLY A 79 8.73 -13.24 5.08
N HIS A 80 9.11 -14.49 5.35
CA HIS A 80 8.67 -15.22 6.54
C HIS A 80 9.27 -14.67 7.85
N VAL A 81 8.60 -14.97 8.97
CA VAL A 81 9.13 -14.70 10.32
C VAL A 81 10.51 -15.36 10.47
N ASP A 82 11.42 -14.72 11.22
CA ASP A 82 12.79 -15.19 11.49
C ASP A 82 13.73 -15.37 10.29
N HIS A 83 13.31 -14.96 9.08
CA HIS A 83 14.22 -14.86 7.93
C HIS A 83 15.17 -13.65 8.01
N GLY A 84 15.13 -12.87 9.08
CA GLY A 84 16.07 -11.77 9.35
C GLY A 84 15.77 -10.45 8.63
N LYS A 85 14.51 -10.19 8.24
CA LYS A 85 14.07 -8.90 7.66
C LYS A 85 14.50 -7.70 8.50
N THR A 86 14.08 -7.68 9.78
CA THR A 86 14.41 -6.60 10.71
C THR A 86 15.91 -6.49 10.95
N SER A 87 16.62 -7.62 11.06
CA SER A 87 18.08 -7.63 11.22
C SER A 87 18.80 -7.05 10.00
N LEU A 88 18.34 -7.36 8.79
CA LEU A 88 18.90 -6.82 7.55
C LEU A 88 18.65 -5.31 7.44
N LEU A 89 17.42 -4.88 7.74
CA LEU A 89 17.03 -3.46 7.82
C LEU A 89 17.85 -2.69 8.88
N ASP A 90 18.04 -3.27 10.07
CA ASP A 90 18.87 -2.69 11.13
C ASP A 90 20.33 -2.58 10.71
N LYS A 91 20.87 -3.59 10.01
CA LYS A 91 22.24 -3.55 9.51
C LYS A 91 22.40 -2.47 8.44
N ILE A 92 21.49 -2.39 7.47
CA ILE A 92 21.42 -1.32 6.46
C ILE A 92 21.35 0.06 7.12
N ARG A 93 20.57 0.19 8.19
CA ARG A 93 20.49 1.43 8.98
C ARG A 93 21.83 1.75 9.63
N SER A 94 22.44 0.79 10.33
CA SER A 94 23.71 0.99 11.02
C SER A 94 24.85 1.39 10.08
N THR A 95 24.83 0.89 8.84
CA THR A 95 25.80 1.27 7.81
C THR A 95 25.58 2.69 7.27
N SER A 96 24.34 3.19 7.28
CA SER A 96 23.98 4.52 6.78
C SER A 96 24.06 5.63 7.84
N VAL A 97 24.08 5.30 9.13
CA VAL A 97 24.01 6.27 10.24
C VAL A 97 25.38 6.41 10.91
N ALA A 98 25.92 7.63 10.91
CA ALA A 98 27.05 7.99 11.75
C ALA A 98 26.73 7.69 13.23
N GLU A 99 27.61 6.93 13.88
CA GLU A 99 27.58 6.44 15.27
C GLU A 99 26.56 7.13 16.18
N GLY A 100 25.49 6.43 16.58
CA GLY A 100 24.59 7.03 17.57
C GLY A 100 23.38 6.29 18.13
N GLU A 101 22.81 5.23 17.52
CA GLU A 101 21.52 4.71 18.06
C GLU A 101 21.40 3.18 18.11
N ALA A 102 20.99 2.74 19.31
CA ALA A 102 20.80 1.37 19.74
C ALA A 102 19.54 0.75 19.10
N GLY A 103 19.66 -0.53 18.78
CA GLY A 103 18.59 -1.37 18.26
C GLY A 103 17.37 -1.41 19.17
N GLY A 104 16.21 -1.15 18.55
CA GLY A 104 14.90 -1.44 19.10
C GLY A 104 14.10 -2.19 18.04
N ILE A 105 13.35 -3.21 18.46
CA ILE A 105 12.45 -4.01 17.63
C ILE A 105 11.44 -3.12 16.88
N THR A 106 11.18 -3.40 15.59
CA THR A 106 10.16 -2.68 14.82
C THR A 106 8.76 -3.16 15.23
N GLN A 107 7.94 -2.26 15.80
CA GLN A 107 6.52 -2.53 16.11
C GLN A 107 5.52 -1.72 15.25
N HIS A 108 6.01 -0.78 14.44
CA HIS A 108 5.23 0.13 13.60
C HIS A 108 5.79 0.14 12.17
N ILE A 109 4.96 0.47 11.17
CA ILE A 109 5.45 0.67 9.81
C ILE A 109 6.30 1.95 9.78
N GLY A 110 7.61 1.77 9.79
CA GLY A 110 8.60 2.82 9.64
C GLY A 110 9.01 2.96 8.18
N SER A 111 9.21 4.19 7.72
CA SER A 111 9.93 4.42 6.47
C SER A 111 11.16 5.28 6.73
N TYR A 112 12.25 4.94 6.07
CA TYR A 112 13.52 5.62 6.27
C TYR A 112 14.31 5.66 4.96
N LEU A 113 15.02 6.77 4.79
CA LEU A 113 15.88 7.02 3.64
C LEU A 113 17.29 6.57 4.00
N VAL A 114 17.83 5.65 3.21
CA VAL A 114 19.21 5.19 3.28
C VAL A 114 20.00 5.91 2.20
N GLU A 115 21.13 6.49 2.58
CA GLU A 115 22.06 7.11 1.65
C GLU A 115 23.40 6.36 1.74
N TRP A 116 23.78 5.69 0.64
CA TRP A 116 25.00 4.90 0.57
C TRP A 116 25.77 5.27 -0.68
N LYS A 117 27.00 5.78 -0.52
CA LYS A 117 27.90 6.19 -1.62
C LYS A 117 27.21 7.12 -2.65
N GLY A 118 26.31 8.00 -2.20
CA GLY A 118 25.54 8.93 -3.04
C GLY A 118 24.26 8.35 -3.67
N LYS A 119 24.01 7.05 -3.51
CA LYS A 119 22.75 6.40 -3.90
C LYS A 119 21.74 6.54 -2.77
N LYS A 120 20.47 6.81 -3.11
CA LYS A 120 19.40 7.03 -2.14
C LYS A 120 18.28 6.04 -2.37
N VAL A 121 17.90 5.34 -1.31
CA VAL A 121 16.84 4.32 -1.34
C VAL A 121 15.94 4.51 -0.13
N THR A 122 14.62 4.46 -0.33
CA THR A 122 13.66 4.54 0.78
C THR A 122 13.16 3.15 1.10
N PHE A 123 13.35 2.69 2.34
CA PHE A 123 12.74 1.46 2.82
C PHE A 123 11.42 1.75 3.55
N LEU A 124 10.47 0.84 3.40
CA LEU A 124 9.20 0.75 4.10
C LEU A 124 9.19 -0.59 4.85
N ASP A 125 9.37 -0.55 6.17
CA ASP A 125 9.41 -1.73 7.03
C ASP A 125 7.99 -2.14 7.41
N THR A 126 7.47 -3.22 6.81
CA THR A 126 6.17 -3.78 7.17
C THR A 126 6.32 -4.96 8.15
N PRO A 127 5.56 -5.02 9.25
CA PRO A 127 5.59 -6.16 10.16
C PRO A 127 5.30 -7.50 9.48
N GLY A 128 6.05 -8.55 9.83
CA GLY A 128 6.01 -9.85 9.14
C GLY A 128 4.99 -10.89 9.65
N HIS A 129 4.29 -10.66 10.76
CA HIS A 129 3.41 -11.66 11.39
C HIS A 129 2.10 -11.88 10.61
N GLU A 130 1.51 -13.08 10.64
CA GLU A 130 0.31 -13.47 9.86
C GLU A 130 -0.92 -12.59 10.11
N ALA A 131 -1.05 -12.08 11.33
CA ALA A 131 -2.09 -11.10 11.69
C ALA A 131 -2.05 -9.79 10.86
N PHE A 132 -1.00 -9.57 10.06
CA PHE A 132 -0.76 -8.35 9.28
C PHE A 132 -0.78 -8.57 7.76
N THR A 133 -1.46 -9.60 7.24
CA THR A 133 -1.68 -9.79 5.78
C THR A 133 -2.14 -8.52 5.06
N SER A 134 -3.04 -7.74 5.69
CA SER A 134 -3.49 -6.47 5.12
C SER A 134 -2.37 -5.41 5.03
N MET A 135 -1.40 -5.41 5.94
CA MET A 135 -0.22 -4.53 5.88
C MET A 135 0.73 -4.94 4.75
N ARG A 136 0.91 -6.23 4.50
CA ARG A 136 1.76 -6.73 3.40
C ARG A 136 1.19 -6.35 2.03
N ALA A 137 -0.09 -6.59 1.82
CA ALA A 137 -0.78 -6.17 0.60
C ALA A 137 -0.68 -4.65 0.37
N ARG A 138 -0.79 -3.85 1.45
CA ARG A 138 -0.59 -2.40 1.38
C ARG A 138 0.84 -2.01 1.05
N GLY A 139 1.82 -2.60 1.71
CA GLY A 139 3.24 -2.34 1.45
C GLY A 139 3.61 -2.60 -0.01
N ALA A 140 3.18 -3.74 -0.56
CA ALA A 140 3.39 -4.05 -1.97
C ALA A 140 2.80 -2.98 -2.90
N ASN A 141 1.57 -2.51 -2.66
CA ASN A 141 0.93 -1.48 -3.50
C ASN A 141 1.52 -0.06 -3.34
N MET A 142 2.21 0.22 -2.24
CA MET A 142 2.81 1.53 -1.94
C MET A 142 4.27 1.64 -2.42
N THR A 143 4.84 0.56 -2.95
CA THR A 143 6.26 0.48 -3.27
C THR A 143 6.52 0.23 -4.74
N ASP A 144 7.74 0.60 -5.13
CA ASP A 144 8.23 0.48 -6.50
C ASP A 144 8.94 -0.86 -6.72
N VAL A 145 9.53 -1.41 -5.65
CA VAL A 145 10.25 -2.69 -5.65
C VAL A 145 9.97 -3.43 -4.34
N VAL A 146 9.75 -4.73 -4.43
CA VAL A 146 9.66 -5.61 -3.25
C VAL A 146 10.95 -6.40 -3.12
N VAL A 147 11.56 -6.37 -1.95
CA VAL A 147 12.67 -7.25 -1.59
C VAL A 147 12.12 -8.42 -0.77
N LEU A 148 12.16 -9.61 -1.33
CA LEU A 148 11.74 -10.83 -0.67
C LEU A 148 12.92 -11.46 0.06
N VAL A 149 12.89 -11.42 1.39
CA VAL A 149 13.94 -11.99 2.24
C VAL A 149 13.65 -13.47 2.48
N VAL A 150 14.53 -14.32 1.97
CA VAL A 150 14.48 -15.78 2.09
C VAL A 150 15.71 -16.24 2.84
N ALA A 151 15.54 -16.99 3.92
CA ALA A 151 16.69 -17.52 4.64
C ALA A 151 17.25 -18.75 3.92
N ALA A 152 18.57 -18.85 3.82
CA ALA A 152 19.25 -19.92 3.09
C ALA A 152 19.17 -21.29 3.78
N ASP A 153 18.92 -21.31 5.09
CA ASP A 153 18.70 -22.51 5.91
C ASP A 153 17.27 -23.05 5.76
N ASP A 154 16.27 -22.16 5.76
CA ASP A 154 14.85 -22.52 5.73
C ASP A 154 14.32 -22.73 4.29
N GLY A 155 14.64 -21.81 3.37
CA GLY A 155 14.07 -21.77 2.03
C GLY A 155 12.68 -21.11 1.96
N LEU A 156 11.84 -21.54 1.02
CA LEU A 156 10.50 -20.94 0.84
C LEU A 156 9.50 -21.48 1.87
N MET A 157 8.92 -20.56 2.62
CA MET A 157 7.88 -20.83 3.63
C MET A 157 6.53 -20.26 3.18
N PRO A 158 5.39 -20.71 3.76
CA PRO A 158 4.05 -20.26 3.33
C PRO A 158 3.86 -18.75 3.27
N GLN A 159 4.43 -17.99 4.22
CA GLN A 159 4.36 -16.53 4.24
C GLN A 159 5.20 -15.88 3.13
N THR A 160 6.29 -16.52 2.71
CA THR A 160 7.09 -16.10 1.55
C THR A 160 6.26 -16.27 0.28
N ILE A 161 5.54 -17.39 0.14
CA ILE A 161 4.64 -17.64 -1.01
C ILE A 161 3.51 -16.61 -1.04
N GLU A 162 2.90 -16.31 0.11
CA GLU A 162 1.88 -15.26 0.22
C GLU A 162 2.44 -13.89 -0.21
N ALA A 163 3.66 -13.54 0.21
CA ALA A 163 4.32 -12.31 -0.20
C ALA A 163 4.56 -12.25 -1.72
N ILE A 164 4.94 -13.36 -2.34
CA ILE A 164 5.09 -13.46 -3.80
C ILE A 164 3.74 -13.15 -4.49
N HIS A 165 2.65 -13.73 -3.98
CA HIS A 165 1.32 -13.47 -4.55
C HIS A 165 0.90 -12.00 -4.43
N HIS A 166 1.16 -11.36 -3.29
CA HIS A 166 0.87 -9.93 -3.12
C HIS A 166 1.69 -9.04 -4.06
N ALA A 167 2.98 -9.33 -4.23
CA ALA A 167 3.85 -8.59 -5.12
C ALA A 167 3.45 -8.76 -6.60
N LYS A 168 3.11 -9.99 -7.01
CA LYS A 168 2.57 -10.27 -8.36
C LYS A 168 1.23 -9.57 -8.59
N ALA A 169 0.31 -9.62 -7.63
CA ALA A 169 -0.99 -8.95 -7.73
C ALA A 169 -0.86 -7.42 -7.82
N ALA A 170 0.15 -6.84 -7.17
CA ALA A 170 0.46 -5.42 -7.24
C ALA A 170 1.26 -5.04 -8.51
N ASN A 171 1.69 -6.02 -9.32
CA ASN A 171 2.55 -5.83 -10.49
C ASN A 171 3.85 -5.08 -10.16
N VAL A 172 4.48 -5.43 -9.04
CA VAL A 172 5.71 -4.80 -8.56
C VAL A 172 6.91 -5.72 -8.79
N GLU A 173 8.03 -5.13 -9.21
CA GLU A 173 9.28 -5.86 -9.44
C GLU A 173 9.79 -6.48 -8.13
N MET A 174 10.27 -7.72 -8.20
CA MET A 174 10.74 -8.47 -7.03
C MET A 174 12.24 -8.76 -7.12
N ILE A 175 12.96 -8.49 -6.03
CA ILE A 175 14.34 -8.94 -5.83
C ILE A 175 14.36 -9.93 -4.68
N ILE A 176 15.09 -11.03 -4.81
CA ILE A 176 15.28 -11.98 -3.72
C ILE A 176 16.55 -11.61 -2.95
N ALA A 177 16.41 -11.33 -1.67
CA ALA A 177 17.54 -11.26 -0.74
C ALA A 177 17.68 -12.62 -0.04
N LEU A 178 18.62 -13.44 -0.49
CA LEU A 178 18.93 -14.72 0.13
C LEU A 178 19.81 -14.47 1.37
N ASN A 179 19.20 -14.48 2.55
CA ASN A 179 19.84 -14.12 3.82
C ASN A 179 20.44 -15.35 4.53
N LYS A 180 21.31 -15.11 5.53
CA LYS A 180 22.00 -16.13 6.34
C LYS A 180 22.98 -17.02 5.56
N ILE A 181 23.65 -16.47 4.55
CA ILE A 181 24.69 -17.20 3.80
C ILE A 181 25.94 -17.54 4.63
N ASP A 182 26.08 -16.93 5.80
CA ASP A 182 27.15 -17.21 6.76
C ASP A 182 27.01 -18.58 7.44
N LEU A 183 25.82 -19.19 7.41
CA LEU A 183 25.60 -20.51 7.99
C LEU A 183 26.12 -21.63 7.06
N PRO A 184 26.89 -22.60 7.62
CA PRO A 184 27.37 -23.74 6.84
C PRO A 184 26.21 -24.70 6.50
N GLY A 185 26.29 -25.34 5.32
CA GLY A 185 25.32 -26.37 4.91
C GLY A 185 24.07 -25.83 4.19
N THR A 186 24.13 -24.61 3.68
CA THR A 186 23.04 -24.01 2.89
C THR A 186 23.04 -24.54 1.44
N ASP A 187 21.91 -25.08 1.00
CA ASP A 187 21.73 -25.56 -0.37
C ASP A 187 20.97 -24.52 -1.22
N ILE A 188 21.75 -23.67 -1.89
CA ILE A 188 21.22 -22.59 -2.73
C ILE A 188 20.44 -23.14 -3.92
N ASN A 189 20.87 -24.28 -4.49
CA ASN A 189 20.22 -24.87 -5.66
C ASN A 189 18.81 -25.36 -5.33
N ARG A 190 18.60 -25.88 -4.11
CA ARG A 190 17.26 -26.23 -3.61
C ARG A 190 16.32 -25.03 -3.65
N ILE A 191 16.79 -23.87 -3.19
CA ILE A 191 15.98 -22.64 -3.11
C ILE A 191 15.69 -22.11 -4.52
N TYR A 192 16.64 -22.22 -5.45
CA TYR A 192 16.43 -21.83 -6.85
C TYR A 192 15.35 -22.69 -7.51
N GLY A 193 15.32 -24.00 -7.24
CA GLY A 193 14.23 -24.88 -7.67
C GLY A 193 12.88 -24.44 -7.13
N GLN A 194 12.80 -24.15 -5.82
CA GLN A 194 11.56 -23.68 -5.18
C GLN A 194 11.08 -22.33 -5.73
N LEU A 195 11.97 -21.38 -6.00
CA LEU A 195 11.61 -20.09 -6.60
C LEU A 195 11.09 -20.27 -8.03
N ALA A 196 11.72 -21.16 -8.82
CA ALA A 196 11.29 -21.45 -10.18
C ALA A 196 9.88 -22.06 -10.24
N GLU A 197 9.48 -22.87 -9.27
CA GLU A 197 8.11 -23.39 -9.14
C GLU A 197 7.06 -22.28 -8.99
N HIS A 198 7.46 -21.12 -8.43
CA HIS A 198 6.63 -19.94 -8.28
C HIS A 198 6.86 -18.89 -9.39
N GLU A 199 7.39 -19.32 -10.55
CA GLU A 199 7.69 -18.46 -11.72
C GLU A 199 8.74 -17.36 -11.44
N LEU A 200 9.55 -17.55 -10.39
CA LEU A 200 10.67 -16.67 -10.05
C LEU A 200 11.98 -17.35 -10.46
N THR A 201 12.20 -17.46 -11.76
CA THR A 201 13.43 -18.08 -12.29
C THR A 201 14.63 -17.17 -12.05
N PRO A 202 15.70 -17.65 -11.38
CA PRO A 202 16.90 -16.86 -11.12
C PRO A 202 17.58 -16.36 -12.40
N SER A 203 18.17 -15.16 -12.36
CA SER A 203 18.99 -14.62 -13.46
C SER A 203 20.20 -15.53 -13.79
N GLU A 204 20.78 -16.21 -12.79
CA GLU A 204 21.84 -17.20 -12.99
C GLU A 204 21.40 -18.40 -13.85
N TRP A 205 20.10 -18.70 -13.90
CA TRP A 205 19.51 -19.76 -14.73
C TRP A 205 18.91 -19.22 -16.05
N GLY A 206 19.23 -17.97 -16.40
CA GLY A 206 18.68 -17.29 -17.58
C GLY A 206 17.25 -16.77 -17.40
N GLY A 207 16.80 -16.65 -16.14
CA GLY A 207 15.53 -16.04 -15.79
C GLY A 207 15.62 -14.52 -15.62
N ASN A 208 14.54 -13.94 -15.06
CA ASN A 208 14.40 -12.49 -14.88
C ASN A 208 14.48 -12.05 -13.41
N THR A 209 14.59 -12.99 -12.46
CA THR A 209 14.58 -12.67 -11.03
C THR A 209 15.99 -12.53 -10.49
N GLU A 210 16.33 -11.31 -10.07
CA GLU A 210 17.61 -11.04 -9.42
C GLU A 210 17.66 -11.63 -8.01
N ILE A 211 18.75 -12.33 -7.71
CA ILE A 211 19.00 -12.94 -6.40
C ILE A 211 20.29 -12.40 -5.82
N VAL A 212 20.19 -11.67 -4.72
CA VAL A 212 21.32 -11.11 -4.00
C VAL A 212 21.56 -11.93 -2.74
N LYS A 213 22.76 -12.48 -2.62
CA LYS A 213 23.22 -13.25 -1.46
C LYS A 213 23.62 -12.26 -0.37
N THR A 214 23.02 -12.36 0.81
CA THR A 214 23.19 -11.40 1.91
C THR A 214 23.42 -12.09 3.24
N SER A 215 24.11 -11.43 4.16
CA SER A 215 24.15 -11.81 5.58
C SER A 215 23.94 -10.59 6.45
N ALA A 216 22.86 -10.60 7.22
CA ALA A 216 22.56 -9.53 8.18
C ALA A 216 23.62 -9.43 9.31
N ILE A 217 24.31 -10.53 9.64
CA ILE A 217 25.30 -10.58 10.72
C ILE A 217 26.62 -9.98 10.23
N THR A 218 27.20 -10.57 9.18
CA THR A 218 28.50 -10.15 8.64
C THR A 218 28.39 -8.81 7.90
N GLY A 219 27.24 -8.51 7.31
CA GLY A 219 27.01 -7.35 6.44
C GLY A 219 27.38 -7.62 4.98
N GLU A 220 27.74 -8.85 4.63
CA GLU A 220 28.05 -9.26 3.26
C GLU A 220 26.82 -9.11 2.35
N GLY A 221 27.04 -8.63 1.12
CA GLY A 221 26.00 -8.47 0.09
C GLY A 221 25.01 -7.31 0.29
N ILE A 222 25.09 -6.56 1.40
CA ILE A 222 24.22 -5.40 1.63
C ILE A 222 24.52 -4.28 0.62
N GLU A 223 25.80 -4.06 0.31
CA GLU A 223 26.19 -3.10 -0.71
C GLU A 223 25.59 -3.50 -2.06
N ASP A 224 25.82 -4.75 -2.50
CA ASP A 224 25.33 -5.28 -3.76
C ASP A 224 23.79 -5.18 -3.87
N LEU A 225 23.07 -5.39 -2.77
CA LEU A 225 21.62 -5.21 -2.71
C LEU A 225 21.23 -3.76 -2.97
N ILE A 226 21.85 -2.79 -2.29
CA ILE A 226 21.56 -1.36 -2.50
C ILE A 226 21.93 -0.94 -3.93
N GLU A 227 23.01 -1.47 -4.49
CA GLU A 227 23.41 -1.19 -5.88
C GLU A 227 22.39 -1.70 -6.89
N HIS A 228 21.88 -2.92 -6.72
CA HIS A 228 20.84 -3.49 -7.58
C HIS A 228 19.54 -2.69 -7.47
N LEU A 229 19.16 -2.28 -6.26
CA LEU A 229 17.94 -1.50 -6.03
C LEU A 229 18.02 -0.12 -6.72
N ASP A 230 19.17 0.54 -6.67
CA ASP A 230 19.41 1.81 -7.39
C ASP A 230 19.44 1.59 -8.91
N TYR A 231 20.04 0.51 -9.39
CA TYR A 231 20.07 0.15 -10.80
C TYR A 231 18.66 -0.08 -11.38
N ILE A 232 17.80 -0.79 -10.65
CA ILE A 232 16.40 -0.99 -11.06
C ILE A 232 15.65 0.35 -11.12
N ALA A 233 15.95 1.27 -10.21
CA ALA A 233 15.36 2.60 -10.25
C ALA A 233 15.74 3.38 -11.51
N ASP A 234 16.97 3.21 -11.99
CA ASP A 234 17.43 3.78 -13.27
C ASP A 234 16.77 3.08 -14.46
N LEU A 235 16.72 1.75 -14.46
CA LEU A 235 16.15 0.96 -15.56
C LEU A 235 14.65 1.18 -15.74
N LYS A 236 13.90 1.33 -14.63
CA LYS A 236 12.46 1.65 -14.65
C LYS A 236 12.19 3.15 -14.75
N GLU A 237 13.23 3.98 -14.82
CA GLU A 237 13.17 5.44 -14.88
C GLU A 237 12.26 6.06 -13.80
N TYR A 238 12.42 5.66 -12.54
CA TYR A 238 11.65 6.26 -11.46
C TYR A 238 11.99 7.74 -11.31
N LYS A 239 11.08 8.57 -11.82
CA LYS A 239 11.17 10.03 -11.83
C LYS A 239 10.01 10.63 -11.05
N ALA A 240 10.23 11.77 -10.41
CA ALA A 240 9.16 12.60 -9.84
C ALA A 240 9.43 14.07 -10.16
N ASP A 241 8.34 14.84 -10.29
CA ASP A 241 8.42 16.29 -10.31
C ASP A 241 8.28 16.81 -8.87
N THR A 242 9.27 17.56 -8.39
CA THR A 242 9.26 18.14 -7.04
C THR A 242 8.46 19.45 -6.96
N LYS A 243 8.03 20.02 -8.09
CA LYS A 243 7.31 21.31 -8.16
C LYS A 243 5.79 21.16 -8.15
N VAL A 244 5.27 19.96 -8.40
CA VAL A 244 3.83 19.69 -8.34
C VAL A 244 3.35 19.52 -6.89
N PRO A 245 2.06 19.76 -6.60
CA PRO A 245 1.48 19.45 -5.30
C PRO A 245 1.70 17.98 -4.94
N ALA A 246 1.96 17.70 -3.66
CA ALA A 246 2.22 16.34 -3.21
C ALA A 246 1.00 15.42 -3.35
N ASN A 247 1.24 14.19 -3.77
CA ASN A 247 0.31 13.07 -3.61
C ASN A 247 1.05 11.85 -3.06
N GLY A 248 0.28 10.85 -2.62
CA GLY A 248 0.85 9.59 -2.15
C GLY A 248 -0.13 8.80 -1.29
N TRP A 249 0.39 8.11 -0.29
CA TRP A 249 -0.41 7.19 0.53
C TRP A 249 -0.25 7.42 2.03
N VAL A 250 -1.29 7.06 2.78
CA VAL A 250 -1.27 6.98 4.24
C VAL A 250 -0.66 5.62 4.61
N ILE A 251 0.49 5.65 5.27
CA ILE A 251 1.13 4.46 5.82
C ILE A 251 0.35 4.02 7.08
N GLU A 252 0.23 4.93 8.04
CA GLU A 252 -0.39 4.70 9.34
C GLU A 252 -1.06 5.97 9.85
N SER A 253 -2.03 5.81 10.75
CA SER A 253 -2.65 6.93 11.44
C SER A 253 -2.96 6.56 12.88
N LYS A 254 -2.94 7.56 13.76
CA LYS A 254 -3.25 7.43 15.18
C LYS A 254 -3.94 8.68 15.70
N MET A 255 -4.88 8.52 16.62
CA MET A 255 -5.50 9.63 17.33
C MET A 255 -4.76 9.82 18.66
N THR A 256 -4.15 10.98 18.86
CA THR A 256 -3.40 11.31 20.08
C THR A 256 -4.14 12.39 20.86
N THR A 257 -4.24 12.25 22.18
CA THR A 257 -4.95 13.20 23.05
C THR A 257 -4.33 14.61 23.05
N THR A 258 -3.00 14.70 22.88
CA THR A 258 -2.25 15.97 22.93
C THR A 258 -2.15 16.67 21.58
N GLN A 259 -2.09 15.92 20.48
CA GLN A 259 -1.80 16.46 19.14
C GLN A 259 -2.98 16.32 18.16
N GLY A 260 -4.04 15.61 18.54
CA GLY A 260 -5.17 15.28 17.65
C GLY A 260 -4.83 14.15 16.70
N ALA A 261 -5.38 14.22 15.48
CA ALA A 261 -5.12 13.23 14.44
C ALA A 261 -3.69 13.39 13.89
N VAL A 262 -2.93 12.30 14.00
CA VAL A 262 -1.56 12.17 13.48
C VAL A 262 -1.57 11.10 12.40
N ALA A 263 -1.01 11.41 11.23
CA ALA A 263 -0.91 10.47 10.12
C ALA A 263 0.52 10.44 9.57
N THR A 264 1.02 9.26 9.26
CA THR A 264 2.28 9.06 8.56
C THR A 264 1.98 8.91 7.08
N LEU A 265 2.44 9.86 6.27
CA LEU A 265 2.22 9.91 4.83
C LEU A 265 3.50 9.55 4.09
N LEU A 266 3.39 8.75 3.03
CA LEU A 266 4.44 8.46 2.07
C LEU A 266 4.22 9.33 0.83
N VAL A 267 5.08 10.32 0.62
CA VAL A 267 5.00 11.19 -0.56
C VAL A 267 5.48 10.42 -1.79
N LYS A 268 4.61 10.21 -2.79
CA LYS A 268 4.95 9.55 -4.06
C LYS A 268 5.58 10.53 -5.03
N GLU A 269 4.88 11.63 -5.30
CA GLU A 269 5.27 12.67 -6.25
C GLU A 269 4.98 14.05 -5.62
N GLY A 270 5.69 15.08 -6.07
CA GLY A 270 5.52 16.44 -5.57
C GLY A 270 6.25 16.74 -4.26
N GLN A 271 6.00 17.94 -3.75
CA GLN A 271 6.54 18.45 -2.50
C GLN A 271 5.42 18.87 -1.56
N LEU A 272 5.50 18.41 -0.30
CA LEU A 272 4.57 18.79 0.77
C LEU A 272 5.23 19.81 1.69
N ASN A 273 4.55 20.93 1.96
CA ASN A 273 5.03 22.00 2.82
C ASN A 273 4.16 22.18 4.06
N LYS A 274 4.75 22.75 5.11
CA LYS A 274 3.98 23.17 6.28
C LYS A 274 2.99 24.27 5.89
N GLY A 275 1.72 24.07 6.24
CA GLY A 275 0.61 24.97 5.93
C GLY A 275 -0.25 24.50 4.76
N ASP A 276 0.21 23.53 3.98
CA ASP A 276 -0.54 22.99 2.85
C ASP A 276 -1.83 22.30 3.31
N VAL A 277 -2.85 22.36 2.46
CA VAL A 277 -4.12 21.68 2.67
C VAL A 277 -4.02 20.29 2.08
N ILE A 278 -4.33 19.28 2.87
CA ILE A 278 -4.32 17.89 2.42
C ILE A 278 -5.69 17.25 2.64
N MET A 279 -6.06 16.39 1.71
CA MET A 279 -7.11 15.39 1.87
C MET A 279 -6.42 14.03 1.91
N ALA A 280 -6.77 13.19 2.87
CA ALA A 280 -6.27 11.83 3.04
C ALA A 280 -7.47 10.93 3.36
N GLY A 281 -7.96 10.17 2.38
CA GLY A 281 -9.15 9.33 2.56
C GLY A 281 -10.35 10.10 3.14
N SER A 282 -10.75 9.77 4.37
CA SER A 282 -11.83 10.43 5.11
C SER A 282 -11.40 11.65 5.94
N GLY A 283 -10.10 11.89 6.08
CA GLY A 283 -9.52 13.01 6.80
C GLY A 283 -9.15 14.18 5.88
N TYR A 284 -9.29 15.40 6.37
CA TYR A 284 -8.82 16.61 5.70
C TYR A 284 -8.29 17.63 6.71
N GLY A 285 -7.42 18.53 6.26
CA GLY A 285 -6.93 19.58 7.14
C GLY A 285 -5.74 20.35 6.58
N ARG A 286 -5.24 21.27 7.41
CA ARG A 286 -4.00 22.00 7.12
C ARG A 286 -2.85 21.42 7.93
N VAL A 287 -1.74 21.16 7.26
CA VAL A 287 -0.54 20.63 7.90
C VAL A 287 0.05 21.66 8.87
N ARG A 288 -0.09 21.42 10.18
CA ARG A 288 0.43 22.30 11.24
C ARG A 288 1.91 22.03 11.51
N THR A 289 2.25 20.76 11.56
CA THR A 289 3.61 20.28 11.86
C THR A 289 3.89 19.06 11.01
N MET A 290 5.14 18.94 10.56
CA MET A 290 5.67 17.79 9.86
C MET A 290 6.92 17.30 10.58
N ARG A 291 7.03 15.99 10.78
CA ARG A 291 8.20 15.35 11.35
C ARG A 291 8.72 14.26 10.42
N ASN A 292 10.03 14.13 10.31
CA ASN A 292 10.63 13.01 9.60
C ASN A 292 10.60 11.74 10.47
N SER A 293 11.09 10.62 9.92
CA SER A 293 11.19 9.34 10.62
C SER A 293 12.08 9.34 11.87
N ILE A 294 12.99 10.32 11.99
CA ILE A 294 13.88 10.52 13.15
C ILE A 294 13.21 11.43 14.20
N GLY A 295 11.95 11.85 13.99
CA GLY A 295 11.22 12.74 14.88
C GLY A 295 11.64 14.22 14.80
N ARG A 296 12.56 14.58 13.89
CA ARG A 296 12.96 15.98 13.66
C ARG A 296 11.88 16.71 12.88
N THR A 297 11.58 17.94 13.29
CA THR A 297 10.59 18.78 12.60
C THR A 297 11.17 19.30 11.29
N ILE A 298 10.44 19.10 10.19
CA ILE A 298 10.84 19.53 8.84
C ILE A 298 9.84 20.54 8.27
N LYS A 299 10.30 21.41 7.36
CA LYS A 299 9.45 22.41 6.69
C LYS A 299 8.92 21.95 5.34
N LYS A 300 9.65 21.04 4.69
CA LYS A 300 9.38 20.51 3.36
C LYS A 300 9.65 19.00 3.36
N ALA A 301 8.77 18.23 2.74
CA ALA A 301 8.96 16.82 2.46
C ALA A 301 9.01 16.62 0.94
N SER A 302 10.04 15.94 0.45
CA SER A 302 10.24 15.61 -0.96
C SER A 302 9.60 14.26 -1.32
N SER A 303 9.55 13.95 -2.61
CA SER A 303 9.14 12.64 -3.12
C SER A 303 9.97 11.51 -2.53
N SER A 304 9.36 10.33 -2.40
CA SER A 304 9.87 9.12 -1.75
C SER A 304 10.19 9.26 -0.25
N MET A 305 9.77 10.34 0.41
CA MET A 305 9.99 10.53 1.85
C MET A 305 8.72 10.26 2.64
N ALA A 306 8.84 9.58 3.78
CA ALA A 306 7.76 9.47 4.75
C ALA A 306 7.80 10.61 5.77
N VAL A 307 6.62 11.16 6.05
CA VAL A 307 6.44 12.32 6.92
C VAL A 307 5.25 12.11 7.85
N GLU A 308 5.48 12.29 9.16
CA GLU A 308 4.41 12.34 10.15
C GLU A 308 3.81 13.76 10.12
N VAL A 309 2.53 13.85 9.77
CA VAL A 309 1.77 15.09 9.70
C VAL A 309 0.77 15.20 10.84
N VAL A 310 0.64 16.42 11.36
CA VAL A 310 -0.33 16.78 12.39
C VAL A 310 -1.19 17.93 11.88
N GLY A 311 -2.51 17.87 12.10
CA GLY A 311 -3.44 18.93 11.74
C GLY A 311 -4.66 18.49 10.92
N LEU A 312 -4.84 17.19 10.73
CA LEU A 312 -6.06 16.61 10.19
C LEU A 312 -7.20 16.71 11.20
N ASN A 313 -8.44 16.81 10.72
CA ASN A 313 -9.64 16.79 11.53
C ASN A 313 -9.93 15.40 12.14
N GLU A 314 -9.59 14.34 11.39
CA GLU A 314 -9.86 12.94 11.71
C GLU A 314 -8.68 12.09 11.22
N ALA A 315 -8.46 10.94 11.86
CA ALA A 315 -7.41 10.02 11.46
C ALA A 315 -7.86 9.23 10.22
N PRO A 316 -7.15 9.32 9.08
CA PRO A 316 -7.49 8.57 7.86
C PRO A 316 -7.20 7.07 8.03
N GLN A 317 -7.63 6.21 7.10
CA GLN A 317 -7.26 4.80 7.18
C GLN A 317 -5.90 4.53 6.52
N ALA A 318 -5.17 3.56 7.07
CA ALA A 318 -3.94 3.07 6.44
C ALA A 318 -4.26 2.47 5.07
N GLY A 319 -3.53 2.88 4.03
CA GLY A 319 -3.85 2.52 2.64
C GLY A 319 -4.51 3.62 1.84
N ASP A 320 -5.12 4.61 2.50
CA ASP A 320 -5.80 5.69 1.80
C ASP A 320 -4.81 6.53 0.99
N LYS A 321 -5.26 7.02 -0.17
CA LYS A 321 -4.50 8.00 -0.94
C LYS A 321 -4.63 9.37 -0.30
N PHE A 322 -3.58 10.17 -0.41
CA PHE A 322 -3.64 11.58 -0.05
C PHE A 322 -3.27 12.49 -1.23
N PHE A 323 -3.86 13.67 -1.23
CA PHE A 323 -3.64 14.70 -2.24
C PHE A 323 -3.52 16.08 -1.58
N CYS A 324 -2.52 16.84 -2.01
CA CYS A 324 -2.30 18.22 -1.60
C CYS A 324 -3.13 19.18 -2.47
N LEU A 325 -4.13 19.81 -1.87
CA LEU A 325 -5.06 20.69 -2.58
C LEU A 325 -4.79 22.15 -2.25
N LYS A 326 -5.26 23.06 -3.12
CA LYS A 326 -5.20 24.51 -2.86
C LYS A 326 -6.35 24.99 -1.97
N ASP A 327 -7.50 24.34 -2.08
CA ASP A 327 -8.73 24.73 -1.38
C ASP A 327 -9.14 23.68 -0.34
N ILE A 328 -9.40 24.15 0.88
CA ILE A 328 -9.89 23.35 2.00
C ILE A 328 -11.33 22.88 1.83
N ASN A 329 -12.16 23.64 1.12
CA ASN A 329 -13.54 23.24 0.88
C ASN A 329 -13.60 22.02 -0.04
N ARG A 330 -12.78 22.00 -1.08
CA ARG A 330 -12.65 20.84 -1.98
C ARG A 330 -12.12 19.61 -1.26
N ALA A 331 -11.11 19.79 -0.40
CA ALA A 331 -10.60 18.72 0.47
C ALA A 331 -11.69 18.14 1.39
N LYS A 332 -12.51 19.01 1.97
CA LYS A 332 -13.64 18.64 2.83
C LYS A 332 -14.69 17.84 2.08
N THR A 333 -15.15 18.32 0.92
CA THR A 333 -16.17 17.61 0.12
C THR A 333 -15.70 16.22 -0.29
N ALA A 334 -14.45 16.08 -0.71
CA ALA A 334 -13.89 14.77 -1.07
C ALA A 334 -13.80 13.81 0.13
N ALA A 335 -13.37 14.32 1.28
CA ALA A 335 -13.30 13.52 2.51
C ALA A 335 -14.69 13.09 3.02
N GLU A 336 -15.70 13.96 2.91
CA GLU A 336 -17.08 13.66 3.29
C GLU A 336 -17.73 12.62 2.36
N ASP A 337 -17.51 12.72 1.04
CA ASP A 337 -17.94 11.72 0.05
C ASP A 337 -17.33 10.34 0.35
N ASN A 338 -16.01 10.29 0.58
CA ASN A 338 -15.33 9.05 0.98
C ASN A 338 -15.89 8.43 2.26
N LYS A 339 -16.14 9.27 3.27
CA LYS A 339 -16.71 8.82 4.55
C LYS A 339 -18.11 8.25 4.37
N ALA A 340 -18.94 8.87 3.53
CA ALA A 340 -20.28 8.36 3.21
C ALA A 340 -20.21 7.00 2.51
N ARG A 341 -19.41 6.89 1.44
CA ARG A 341 -19.22 5.63 0.69
C ARG A 341 -18.66 4.51 1.55
N GLN A 342 -17.71 4.82 2.44
CA GLN A 342 -17.13 3.83 3.35
C GLN A 342 -18.15 3.33 4.39
N ARG A 343 -19.01 4.22 4.88
CA ARG A 343 -20.11 3.87 5.78
C ARG A 343 -21.12 2.95 5.09
N GLU A 344 -21.48 3.24 3.85
CA GLU A 344 -22.37 2.40 3.03
C GLU A 344 -21.78 1.01 2.80
N LYS A 345 -20.51 0.91 2.40
CA LYS A 345 -19.81 -0.38 2.24
C LYS A 345 -19.79 -1.21 3.53
N THR A 346 -19.60 -0.55 4.67
CA THR A 346 -19.57 -1.22 5.98
C THR A 346 -20.96 -1.73 6.38
N LEU A 347 -22.01 -0.96 6.10
CA LEU A 347 -23.41 -1.36 6.33
C LEU A 347 -23.80 -2.54 5.44
N ALA A 348 -23.44 -2.52 4.16
CA ALA A 348 -23.71 -3.62 3.22
C ALA A 348 -23.05 -4.95 3.65
N LYS A 349 -21.79 -4.91 4.12
CA LYS A 349 -21.12 -6.10 4.66
C LYS A 349 -21.80 -6.66 5.91
N ARG A 350 -22.26 -5.78 6.82
CA ARG A 350 -22.98 -6.22 8.03
C ARG A 350 -24.29 -6.92 7.69
N SER A 351 -25.08 -6.39 6.75
CA SER A 351 -26.32 -7.04 6.32
C SER A 351 -26.08 -8.42 5.68
N HIS A 352 -24.98 -8.59 4.93
CA HIS A 352 -24.62 -9.87 4.33
C HIS A 352 -24.31 -10.94 5.40
N ILE A 353 -23.45 -10.60 6.37
CA ILE A 353 -23.06 -11.53 7.45
C ILE A 353 -24.27 -11.93 8.31
N THR A 354 -25.18 -11.00 8.58
CA THR A 354 -26.40 -11.32 9.35
C THR A 354 -27.33 -12.29 8.62
N LEU A 355 -27.39 -12.24 7.28
CA LEU A 355 -28.20 -13.16 6.48
C LEU A 355 -27.56 -14.55 6.42
N GLU A 356 -26.26 -14.67 6.19
CA GLU A 356 -25.54 -15.97 6.27
C GLU A 356 -25.67 -16.62 7.65
N ASN A 357 -25.64 -15.82 8.73
CA ASN A 357 -25.85 -16.33 10.08
C ASN A 357 -27.29 -16.82 10.32
N LEU A 358 -28.28 -16.24 9.65
CA LEU A 358 -29.66 -16.73 9.70
C LEU A 358 -29.83 -18.02 8.89
N PHE A 359 -29.19 -18.14 7.73
CA PHE A 359 -29.22 -19.36 6.92
C PHE A 359 -28.52 -20.53 7.59
N SER A 360 -27.34 -20.30 8.19
CA SER A 360 -26.62 -21.35 8.93
C SER A 360 -27.37 -21.83 10.18
N GLN A 361 -28.16 -20.99 10.83
CA GLN A 361 -29.05 -21.42 11.92
C GLN A 361 -30.27 -22.23 11.44
N ILE A 362 -30.74 -22.00 10.22
CA ILE A 362 -31.85 -22.76 9.61
C ILE A 362 -31.36 -24.10 9.05
N GLU A 363 -30.12 -24.20 8.57
CA GLU A 363 -29.53 -25.49 8.15
C GLU A 363 -29.09 -26.36 9.32
N ALA A 364 -28.80 -25.77 10.49
CA ALA A 364 -28.37 -26.48 11.69
C ALA A 364 -29.53 -26.95 12.60
N GLY A 365 -30.79 -26.67 12.25
CA GLY A 365 -32.00 -27.11 12.95
C GLY A 365 -32.91 -27.91 12.03
#